data_AF-A0A971VP89-F1
#
_entry.id   AF-A0A971VP89-F1
#
_cell.length_a   1.000
_cell.length_b   1.000
_cell.length_c   1.000
_cell.angle_alpha   90.00
_cell.angle_beta   90.00
_cell.angle_gamma   90.00
#
_symmetry.space_group_name_H-M   'P 1'
#
loop_
_entity.id
_entity.type
_entity.pdbx_description
1 polymer ?
#
loop_
_entity_poly.entity_id
_entity_poly.type
_entity_poly.pdbx_seq_one_letter_code
_entity_poly.pdbx_strand_id
1 'polypeptide(L)'
;MNNIIKALQDKDDKKAYALFKEIGTRSAASDEYYSCFDDFLGLLNAKSSYVGTRGFALCCAQARWDESGKLQKHFQLCLPCCMMINQ
;
A
#
# COMPACT_ATOMS: atom_id res chain seq x y z
N MET A 1 8.06 -9.48 -7.77
CA MET A 1 7.30 -8.45 -7.03
C MET A 1 7.41 -7.05 -7.68
N ASN A 2 8.57 -6.64 -8.23
CA ASN A 2 8.74 -5.37 -8.99
C ASN A 2 7.67 -5.03 -10.05
N ASN A 3 6.97 -6.02 -10.63
CA ASN A 3 5.91 -5.78 -11.60
C ASN A 3 4.63 -5.21 -10.93
N ILE A 4 4.29 -5.66 -9.72
CA ILE A 4 3.11 -5.19 -8.96
C ILE A 4 3.26 -3.70 -8.62
N ILE A 5 4.43 -3.31 -8.14
CA ILE A 5 4.72 -1.94 -7.70
C ILE A 5 4.71 -0.96 -8.87
N LYS A 6 5.18 -1.39 -10.05
CA LYS A 6 5.05 -0.61 -11.28
C LYS A 6 3.59 -0.45 -11.71
N ALA A 7 2.81 -1.53 -11.66
CA ALA A 7 1.39 -1.50 -12.03
C ALA A 7 0.54 -0.65 -11.07
N LEU A 8 0.88 -0.60 -9.78
CA LEU A 8 0.22 0.28 -8.80
C LEU A 8 0.49 1.78 -9.04
N GLN A 9 1.59 2.09 -9.72
CA GLN A 9 2.02 3.44 -10.11
C GLN A 9 1.62 3.81 -11.56
N ASP A 10 0.92 2.92 -12.27
CA ASP A 10 0.52 3.16 -13.65
C ASP A 10 -0.39 4.40 -13.75
N LYS A 11 -0.29 5.11 -14.87
CA LYS A 11 -1.13 6.28 -15.17
C LYS A 11 -2.56 5.88 -15.51
N ASP A 12 -2.79 4.63 -15.91
CA ASP A 12 -4.12 4.07 -16.05
C ASP A 12 -4.69 3.74 -14.66
N ASP A 13 -5.33 4.74 -14.07
CA ASP A 13 -5.92 4.63 -12.73
C ASP A 13 -6.94 3.51 -12.60
N LYS A 14 -7.63 3.14 -13.69
CA LYS A 14 -8.60 2.03 -13.64
C LYS A 14 -7.88 0.71 -13.43
N LYS A 15 -6.78 0.46 -14.15
CA LYS A 15 -5.98 -0.75 -14.00
C LYS A 15 -5.28 -0.79 -12.65
N ALA A 16 -4.64 0.31 -12.25
CA ALA A 16 -3.94 0.39 -10.98
C ALA A 16 -4.90 0.24 -9.78
N TYR A 17 -6.10 0.82 -9.86
CA TYR A 17 -7.13 0.66 -8.82
C TYR A 17 -7.73 -0.76 -8.79
N ALA A 18 -7.93 -1.40 -9.95
CA ALA A 18 -8.38 -2.80 -10.00
C ALA A 18 -7.37 -3.72 -9.31
N LEU A 19 -6.08 -3.56 -9.60
CA LEU A 19 -5.01 -4.29 -8.93
C LEU A 19 -4.96 -4.00 -7.42
N PHE A 20 -5.07 -2.74 -7.02
CA PHE A 20 -5.14 -2.35 -5.61
C PHE A 20 -6.26 -3.10 -4.85
N LYS A 21 -7.48 -3.16 -5.42
CA LYS A 21 -8.61 -3.90 -4.82
C LYS A 21 -8.38 -5.40 -4.77
N GLU A 22 -7.77 -5.97 -5.80
CA GLU A 22 -7.43 -7.40 -5.83
C GLU A 22 -6.46 -7.74 -4.70
N ILE A 23 -5.37 -6.98 -4.57
CA ILE A 23 -4.38 -7.17 -3.50
C ILE A 23 -5.03 -7.01 -2.14
N GLY A 24 -5.88 -6.00 -1.95
CA GLY A 24 -6.61 -5.81 -0.69
C GLY A 24 -7.48 -7.02 -0.32
N THR A 25 -8.22 -7.57 -1.29
CA THR A 25 -9.05 -8.77 -1.09
C THR A 25 -8.20 -9.99 -0.72
N ARG A 26 -7.13 -10.23 -1.46
CA ARG A 26 -6.23 -11.37 -1.21
C ARG A 26 -5.50 -11.25 0.12
N SER A 27 -5.02 -10.05 0.45
CA SER A 27 -4.40 -9.73 1.74
C SER A 27 -5.37 -9.93 2.91
N ALA A 28 -6.68 -9.93 2.65
CA ALA A 28 -7.65 -10.25 3.70
C ALA A 28 -7.72 -11.76 4.02
N ALA A 29 -7.37 -12.61 3.04
CA ALA A 29 -7.46 -14.06 3.13
C ALA A 29 -6.11 -14.74 3.40
N SER A 30 -5.00 -14.14 3.00
CA SER A 30 -3.64 -14.69 3.17
C SER A 30 -2.58 -13.59 3.35
N ASP A 31 -1.39 -14.02 3.78
CA ASP A 31 -0.18 -13.22 3.96
C ASP A 31 0.68 -13.11 2.68
N GLU A 32 0.16 -13.53 1.52
CA GLU A 32 0.88 -13.58 0.22
C GLU A 32 1.64 -12.28 -0.09
N TYR A 33 1.05 -11.14 0.25
CA TYR A 33 1.60 -9.81 -0.04
C TYR A 33 2.36 -9.17 1.12
N TYR A 34 2.52 -9.84 2.27
CA TYR A 34 3.30 -9.31 3.38
C TYR A 34 4.78 -9.11 3.00
N SER A 35 5.31 -9.99 2.14
CA SER A 35 6.65 -9.84 1.55
C SER A 35 6.84 -8.54 0.75
N CYS A 36 5.75 -7.93 0.27
CA CYS A 36 5.75 -6.65 -0.47
C CYS A 36 5.57 -5.43 0.45
N PHE A 37 5.54 -5.59 1.78
CA PHE A 37 5.29 -4.48 2.71
C PHE A 37 6.25 -3.30 2.51
N ASP A 38 7.54 -3.59 2.41
CA ASP A 38 8.58 -2.57 2.27
C ASP A 38 8.48 -1.86 0.90
N ASP A 39 8.02 -2.57 -0.12
CA ASP A 39 7.74 -1.98 -1.42
C ASP A 39 6.50 -1.05 -1.38
N PHE A 40 5.46 -1.42 -0.62
CA PHE A 40 4.29 -0.57 -0.42
C PHE A 40 4.61 0.70 0.38
N LEU A 41 5.53 0.62 1.35
CA LEU A 41 6.08 1.82 2.01
C LEU A 41 6.74 2.76 1.01
N GLY A 42 7.43 2.21 0.00
CA GLY A 42 8.03 3.00 -1.08
C GLY A 42 7.01 3.86 -1.83
N LEU A 43 5.76 3.40 -1.95
CA LEU A 43 4.68 4.14 -2.61
C LEU A 43 4.25 5.40 -1.84
N LEU A 44 4.46 5.47 -0.53
CA LEU A 44 4.13 6.64 0.30
C LEU A 44 4.92 7.88 -0.13
N ASN A 45 6.11 7.70 -0.71
CA ASN A 45 6.96 8.78 -1.21
C ASN A 45 6.67 9.14 -2.68
N ALA A 46 5.63 8.57 -3.29
CA ALA A 46 5.27 8.89 -4.65
C ALA A 46 4.85 10.36 -4.79
N LYS A 47 5.18 10.97 -5.93
CA LYS A 47 4.74 12.35 -6.25
C LYS A 47 3.22 12.48 -6.34
N SER A 48 2.52 11.39 -6.66
CA SER A 48 1.07 11.34 -6.75
C SER A 48 0.47 10.97 -5.41
N SER A 49 -0.36 11.85 -4.86
CA SER A 49 -1.11 11.58 -3.63
C SER A 49 -1.99 10.33 -3.76
N TYR A 50 -2.55 10.06 -4.94
CA TYR A 50 -3.36 8.87 -5.18
C TYR A 50 -2.54 7.57 -5.05
N VAL A 51 -1.32 7.58 -5.59
CA VAL A 51 -0.38 6.45 -5.45
C VAL A 51 0.03 6.28 -3.99
N GLY A 52 0.32 7.38 -3.29
CA GLY A 52 0.62 7.37 -1.86
C GLY A 52 -0.51 6.76 -1.03
N THR A 53 -1.76 7.17 -1.29
CA THR A 53 -2.95 6.62 -0.59
C THR A 53 -3.14 5.14 -0.86
N ARG A 54 -2.93 4.65 -2.09
CA ARG A 54 -2.93 3.20 -2.38
C ARG A 54 -1.86 2.47 -1.55
N GLY A 55 -0.64 3.01 -1.52
CA GLY A 55 0.47 2.48 -0.73
C GLY A 55 0.15 2.37 0.75
N PHE A 56 -0.39 3.44 1.33
CA PHE A 56 -0.83 3.47 2.73
C PHE A 56 -1.89 2.41 3.03
N ALA A 57 -2.95 2.36 2.24
CA ALA A 57 -4.03 1.40 2.44
C ALA A 57 -3.54 -0.06 2.32
N LEU A 58 -2.58 -0.34 1.41
CA LEU A 58 -1.97 -1.66 1.30
C LEU A 58 -1.07 -2.00 2.50
N CYS A 59 -0.32 -1.03 3.04
CA CYS A 59 0.43 -1.22 4.30
C CYS A 59 -0.51 -1.56 5.45
N CYS A 60 -1.65 -0.86 5.56
CA CYS A 60 -2.68 -1.17 6.55
C CYS A 60 -3.31 -2.55 6.33
N ALA A 61 -3.52 -2.98 5.08
CA ALA A 61 -4.04 -4.31 4.78
C ALA A 61 -3.09 -5.42 5.29
N GLN A 62 -1.79 -5.18 5.24
CA GLN A 62 -0.76 -6.10 5.74
C GLN A 62 -0.62 -6.13 7.26
N ALA A 63 -1.16 -5.14 7.98
CA ALA A 63 -1.02 -5.00 9.44
C ALA A 63 -1.42 -6.27 10.21
N ARG A 64 -2.42 -7.00 9.69
CA ARG A 64 -2.92 -8.23 10.31
C ARG A 64 -1.91 -9.38 10.31
N TRP A 65 -0.97 -9.37 9.38
CA TRP A 65 0.09 -10.37 9.22
C TRP A 65 1.43 -9.86 9.75
N ASP A 66 1.46 -8.64 10.31
CA ASP A 66 2.69 -7.95 10.70
C ASP A 66 3.15 -8.34 12.11
N GLU A 67 3.57 -9.59 12.28
CA GLU A 67 4.13 -10.07 13.55
C GLU A 67 5.43 -9.36 13.93
N SER A 68 6.16 -8.81 12.94
CA SER A 68 7.44 -8.13 13.16
C SER A 68 7.31 -6.62 13.47
N GLY A 69 6.08 -6.10 13.49
CA GLY A 69 5.76 -4.72 13.85
C GLY A 69 6.31 -3.67 12.88
N LYS A 70 6.45 -3.99 11.59
CA LYS A 70 6.90 -3.04 10.55
C LYS A 70 5.99 -1.82 10.47
N LEU A 71 4.67 -2.00 10.53
CA LEU A 71 3.72 -0.90 10.44
C LEU A 71 3.90 0.10 11.59
N GLN A 72 4.10 -0.39 12.81
CA GLN A 72 4.35 0.47 13.96
C GLN A 72 5.69 1.22 13.83
N LYS A 73 6.75 0.53 13.40
CA LYS A 73 8.08 1.13 13.15
C LYS A 73 8.02 2.23 12.09
N HIS A 74 7.17 2.07 11.08
CA HIS A 74 7.04 3.00 9.96
C HIS A 74 5.82 3.92 10.06
N PHE A 75 5.15 3.98 11.21
CA PHE A 75 3.93 4.78 11.41
C PHE A 75 4.12 6.26 11.04
N GLN A 76 5.31 6.82 11.28
CA GLN A 76 5.68 8.20 10.92
C GLN A 76 5.65 8.46 9.40
N LEU A 77 5.92 7.45 8.57
CA LEU A 77 5.83 7.57 7.10
C LEU A 77 4.38 7.57 6.62
N CYS A 78 3.46 7.02 7.42
CA CYS A 78 2.04 6.92 7.10
C CYS A 78 1.22 8.17 7.51
N LEU A 79 1.73 8.94 8.47
CA LEU A 79 1.11 10.15 9.02
C LEU A 79 0.72 11.21 7.97
N PRO A 80 1.55 11.52 6.96
CA PRO A 80 1.21 12.50 5.92
C PRO A 80 -0.03 12.12 5.12
N CYS A 81 -0.20 10.83 4.79
CA CYS A 81 -1.37 10.33 4.06
C CYS A 81 -2.64 10.28 4.93
N CYS A 82 -2.50 10.08 6.24
CA CYS A 82 -3.63 10.00 7.16
C CYS A 82 -4.41 11.32 7.28
N MET A 83 -3.76 12.47 7.02
CA MET A 83 -4.42 13.79 7.00
C MET A 83 -5.16 14.08 5.69
N MET A 84 -4.99 13.27 4.64
CA MET A 84 -5.61 13.49 3.32
C MET A 84 -6.94 12.74 3.12
N ILE A 85 -7.38 11.91 4.08
CA ILE A 85 -8.64 11.13 3.97
C ILE A 85 -9.89 12.00 4.30
N ASN A 86 -9.72 13.26 4.70
CA ASN A 86 -10.80 14.20 5.04
C ASN A 86 -11.02 15.33 4.00
N GLN A 87 -10.70 15.12 2.72
CA GLN A 87 -11.07 16.06 1.64
C GLN A 87 -11.85 15.38 0.53
#